data_AF-A0A6A5ACA2-F1
#
_entry.id   AF-A0A6A5ACA2-F1
#
_cell.length_a   1.000
_cell.length_b   1.000
_cell.length_c   1.000
_cell.angle_alpha   90.00
_cell.angle_beta   90.00
_cell.angle_gamma   90.00
#
_symmetry.space_group_name_H-M   'P 1'
#
loop_
_entity.id
_entity.type
_entity.pdbx_description
1 polymer ?
#
loop_
_entity_poly.entity_id
_entity_poly.type
_entity_poly.pdbx_seq_one_letter_code
_entity_poly.pdbx_strand_id
1 'polypeptide(L)'
;MYRLSSHLQYFIRKKLKEDPSWRDLTVIFSGQDVPGEGEHKIVEYIRRTKMQPGYPPNVRHCMYGSDADLMLLGLMTHEPHFTLVREVVNFGGGSSRKKGKDDNSAKKIIARQTKEPEWQLVHLSLFRQYLNMELCVPVIGSMEEAILTKRVHEERKFRDRKRYGNGYGRNGSSPVRAKVVSAHDDTEVDDDDDGNEFEQDLLHALSVQEGEDDEDVVVLSGSPEFQATKWAYYGAKFGLHDTSPELLTAIKVAYVEALVWCAGYYFHGVPSWSWFYPFHYSPMLSDLTDIASIVASIHFDVGVPFLPFQQLLSTLPPTSATLVPPGYQRLMTDPTSPIASFYPISFEIDMDGKRNAWEGVNILPFIDASRLVDAIHLHCPEADLTDAERRRNRPGTAYVFKHDLAAMDTLPSTLPGVLDDIACCHSSVQVYELPPPHRNFRCTLTDGLIMPIAGFPSLY
;
A
#
# COMPACT_ATOMS: atom_id res chain seq x y z
N MET A 1 -4.77 -17.67 -11.09
CA MET A 1 -5.90 -16.72 -11.04
C MET A 1 -7.11 -17.13 -11.89
N TYR A 2 -6.98 -17.41 -13.19
CA TYR A 2 -8.13 -17.82 -14.04
C TYR A 2 -8.99 -18.96 -13.45
N ARG A 3 -8.36 -20.08 -13.04
CA ARG A 3 -9.06 -21.21 -12.40
C ARG A 3 -9.77 -20.80 -11.12
N LEU A 4 -9.10 -20.03 -10.26
CA LEU A 4 -9.69 -19.49 -9.03
C LEU A 4 -10.94 -18.67 -9.32
N SER A 5 -10.90 -17.77 -10.32
CA SER A 5 -12.07 -17.00 -10.75
C SER A 5 -13.24 -17.90 -11.15
N SER A 6 -12.97 -18.96 -11.92
CA SER A 6 -14.00 -19.94 -12.30
C SER A 6 -14.60 -20.66 -11.09
N HIS A 7 -13.76 -21.09 -10.14
CA HIS A 7 -14.21 -21.76 -8.92
C HIS A 7 -15.02 -20.84 -8.00
N LEU A 8 -14.64 -19.57 -7.87
CA LEU A 8 -15.37 -18.59 -7.07
C LEU A 8 -16.76 -18.30 -7.65
N GLN A 9 -16.87 -18.18 -8.98
CA GLN A 9 -18.17 -18.03 -9.64
C GLN A 9 -19.06 -19.26 -9.44
N TYR A 10 -18.49 -20.47 -9.57
CA TYR A 10 -19.21 -21.72 -9.23
C TYR A 10 -19.66 -21.71 -7.76
N PHE A 11 -18.79 -21.31 -6.84
CA PHE A 11 -19.10 -21.24 -5.41
C PHE A 11 -20.24 -20.25 -5.10
N ILE A 12 -20.25 -19.08 -5.73
CA ILE A 12 -21.32 -18.10 -5.59
C ILE A 12 -22.66 -18.72 -6.03
N ARG A 13 -22.69 -19.38 -7.19
CA ARG A 13 -23.92 -20.03 -7.70
C ARG A 13 -24.38 -21.17 -6.79
N LYS A 14 -23.45 -21.97 -6.25
CA LYS A 14 -23.74 -22.99 -5.25
C LYS A 14 -24.36 -22.39 -3.99
N LYS A 15 -23.79 -21.31 -3.47
CA LYS A 15 -24.33 -20.60 -2.31
C LYS A 15 -25.73 -20.04 -2.54
N LEU A 16 -25.96 -19.39 -3.68
CA LEU A 16 -27.29 -18.88 -4.04
C LEU A 16 -28.35 -19.99 -4.14
N LYS A 17 -27.95 -21.21 -4.52
CA LYS A 17 -28.85 -22.38 -4.58
C LYS A 17 -29.12 -22.98 -3.20
N GLU A 18 -28.06 -23.31 -2.47
CA GLU A 18 -28.11 -24.20 -1.32
C GLU A 18 -28.32 -23.45 0.01
N ASP A 19 -27.86 -22.21 0.10
CA ASP A 19 -27.81 -21.44 1.34
C ASP A 19 -28.94 -20.39 1.38
N PRO A 20 -29.96 -20.55 2.25
CA PRO A 20 -31.06 -19.60 2.33
C PRO A 20 -30.62 -18.16 2.64
N SER A 21 -29.50 -17.99 3.36
CA SER A 21 -28.98 -16.65 3.70
C SER A 21 -28.46 -15.87 2.50
N TRP A 22 -28.21 -16.54 1.37
CA TRP A 22 -27.74 -15.92 0.13
C TRP A 22 -28.86 -15.54 -0.83
N ARG A 23 -30.10 -16.03 -0.62
CA ARG A 23 -31.18 -15.91 -1.62
C ARG A 23 -31.61 -14.47 -1.88
N ASP A 24 -31.55 -13.62 -0.86
CA ASP A 24 -31.92 -12.20 -0.95
C ASP A 24 -30.72 -11.29 -1.26
N LEU A 25 -29.52 -11.87 -1.48
CA LEU A 25 -28.32 -11.11 -1.80
C LEU A 25 -28.22 -10.83 -3.30
N THR A 26 -27.72 -9.62 -3.62
CA THR A 26 -27.15 -9.34 -4.94
C THR A 26 -25.64 -9.48 -4.82
N VAL A 27 -25.07 -10.47 -5.49
CA VAL A 27 -23.63 -10.76 -5.41
C VAL A 27 -22.94 -10.25 -6.66
N ILE A 28 -21.99 -9.32 -6.50
CA ILE A 28 -21.18 -8.80 -7.61
C ILE A 28 -19.79 -9.41 -7.49
N PHE A 29 -19.29 -9.97 -8.58
CA PHE A 29 -17.96 -10.54 -8.68
C PHE A 29 -17.14 -9.79 -9.74
N SER A 30 -16.02 -9.20 -9.32
CA SER A 30 -15.05 -8.53 -10.19
C SER A 30 -13.72 -9.26 -10.11
N GLY A 31 -13.44 -10.07 -11.13
CA GLY A 31 -12.28 -10.97 -11.17
C GLY A 31 -10.94 -10.27 -11.46
N GLN A 32 -9.90 -11.10 -11.60
CA GLN A 32 -8.54 -10.71 -11.97
C GLN A 32 -8.41 -10.12 -13.39
N ASP A 33 -9.40 -10.42 -14.24
CA ASP A 33 -9.53 -9.99 -15.62
C ASP A 33 -10.13 -8.59 -15.73
N VAL A 34 -10.74 -8.06 -14.67
CA VAL A 34 -11.20 -6.67 -14.60
C VAL A 34 -10.07 -5.80 -14.03
N PRO A 35 -9.49 -4.87 -14.81
CA PRO A 35 -8.34 -4.06 -14.38
C PRO A 35 -8.61 -3.24 -13.12
N GLY A 36 -7.55 -3.02 -12.33
CA GLY A 36 -7.58 -2.24 -11.10
C GLY A 36 -7.50 -3.11 -9.83
N GLU A 37 -6.93 -2.52 -8.79
CA GLU A 37 -6.78 -3.16 -7.48
C GLU A 37 -8.14 -3.38 -6.81
N GLY A 38 -8.25 -4.44 -6.00
CA GLY A 38 -9.52 -4.87 -5.41
C GLY A 38 -10.20 -3.78 -4.59
N GLU A 39 -9.44 -3.12 -3.72
CA GLU A 39 -9.92 -2.03 -2.87
C GLU A 39 -10.37 -0.80 -3.68
N HIS A 40 -9.63 -0.41 -4.71
CA HIS A 40 -9.99 0.72 -5.57
C HIS A 40 -11.25 0.40 -6.41
N LYS A 41 -11.42 -0.84 -6.86
CA LYS A 41 -12.67 -1.29 -7.51
C LYS A 41 -13.88 -1.23 -6.57
N ILE A 42 -13.70 -1.60 -5.29
CA ILE A 42 -14.76 -1.50 -4.27
C ILE A 42 -15.13 -0.04 -4.02
N VAL A 43 -14.13 0.83 -3.81
CA VAL A 43 -14.37 2.25 -3.51
C VAL A 43 -14.97 2.94 -4.73
N GLU A 44 -14.55 2.60 -5.94
CA GLU A 44 -15.20 3.10 -7.16
C GLU A 44 -16.67 2.67 -7.23
N TYR A 45 -16.99 1.40 -6.94
CA TYR A 45 -18.38 0.95 -6.84
C TYR A 45 -19.19 1.79 -5.85
N ILE A 46 -18.65 2.05 -4.65
CA ILE A 46 -19.32 2.87 -3.62
C ILE A 46 -19.56 4.29 -4.15
N ARG A 47 -18.53 4.94 -4.73
CA ARG A 47 -18.65 6.29 -5.29
C ARG A 47 -19.70 6.36 -6.40
N ARG A 48 -19.63 5.44 -7.38
CA ARG A 48 -20.55 5.38 -8.53
C ARG A 48 -22.00 5.17 -8.09
N THR A 49 -22.20 4.31 -7.08
CA THR A 49 -23.53 4.02 -6.51
C THR A 49 -24.06 5.21 -5.72
N LYS A 50 -23.23 5.84 -4.89
CA LYS A 50 -23.59 7.06 -4.12
C LYS A 50 -24.04 8.22 -5.02
N MET A 51 -23.44 8.33 -6.20
CA MET A 51 -23.78 9.36 -7.18
C MET A 51 -25.09 9.12 -7.93
N GLN A 52 -25.73 7.95 -7.79
CA GLN A 52 -26.98 7.66 -8.47
C GLN A 52 -28.17 8.36 -7.80
N PRO A 53 -29.16 8.84 -8.58
CA PRO A 53 -30.41 9.35 -8.04
C PRO A 53 -31.10 8.31 -7.15
N GLY A 54 -31.58 8.74 -5.98
CA GLY A 54 -32.27 7.85 -5.04
C GLY A 54 -31.35 6.97 -4.18
N TYR A 55 -30.03 7.24 -4.16
CA TYR A 55 -29.12 6.60 -3.22
C TYR A 55 -29.61 6.78 -1.76
N PRO A 56 -29.80 5.71 -0.98
CA PRO A 56 -30.25 5.83 0.39
C PRO A 56 -29.18 6.53 1.26
N PRO A 57 -29.52 7.53 2.08
CA PRO A 57 -28.51 8.29 2.83
C PRO A 57 -27.86 7.55 3.99
N ASN A 58 -28.43 6.41 4.39
CA ASN A 58 -27.98 5.63 5.54
C ASN A 58 -27.52 4.21 5.16
N VAL A 59 -26.92 4.04 3.96
CA VAL A 59 -26.30 2.77 3.59
C VAL A 59 -25.17 2.45 4.57
N ARG A 60 -25.11 1.19 5.01
CA ARG A 60 -24.12 0.70 5.97
C ARG A 60 -23.10 -0.15 5.20
N HIS A 61 -21.85 0.27 5.21
CA HIS A 61 -20.76 -0.38 4.49
C HIS A 61 -19.89 -1.17 5.45
N CYS A 62 -19.51 -2.37 5.02
CA CYS A 62 -18.58 -3.24 5.72
C CYS A 62 -17.56 -3.75 4.71
N MET A 63 -16.27 -3.43 4.93
CA MET A 63 -15.19 -3.81 4.03
C MET A 63 -14.18 -4.67 4.79
N TYR A 64 -13.74 -5.76 4.17
CA TYR A 64 -12.78 -6.69 4.74
C TYR A 64 -11.39 -6.45 4.15
N GLY A 65 -10.36 -6.39 5.01
CA GLY A 65 -8.96 -6.44 4.59
C GLY A 65 -8.00 -5.90 5.65
N SER A 66 -6.75 -6.37 5.62
CA SER A 66 -5.69 -6.05 6.59
C SER A 66 -5.03 -4.69 6.35
N ASP A 67 -5.16 -4.16 5.14
CA ASP A 67 -4.26 -3.13 4.63
C ASP A 67 -4.62 -1.75 5.20
N ALA A 68 -3.62 -0.91 5.41
CA ALA A 68 -3.77 0.36 6.14
C ALA A 68 -4.51 1.42 5.31
N ASP A 69 -4.28 1.44 4.00
CA ASP A 69 -4.98 2.22 2.98
C ASP A 69 -6.52 2.10 3.07
N LEU A 70 -7.06 0.94 3.45
CA LEU A 70 -8.50 0.71 3.58
C LEU A 70 -9.17 1.67 4.57
N MET A 71 -8.46 2.13 5.59
CA MET A 71 -8.97 3.19 6.49
C MET A 71 -9.11 4.51 5.74
N LEU A 72 -8.08 4.91 5.00
CA LEU A 72 -8.09 6.15 4.22
C LEU A 72 -9.14 6.08 3.10
N LEU A 73 -9.15 5.00 2.33
CA LEU A 73 -10.13 4.73 1.28
C LEU A 73 -11.57 4.77 1.81
N GLY A 74 -11.83 4.08 2.93
CA GLY A 74 -13.14 4.10 3.59
C GLY A 74 -13.55 5.51 4.01
N LEU A 75 -12.63 6.32 4.55
CA LEU A 75 -12.90 7.72 4.89
C LEU A 75 -13.21 8.57 3.66
N MET A 76 -12.45 8.39 2.56
CA MET A 76 -12.61 9.18 1.33
C MET A 76 -13.92 8.91 0.58
N THR A 77 -14.64 7.83 0.90
CA THR A 77 -16.03 7.63 0.40
C THR A 77 -17.02 8.66 0.95
N HIS A 78 -16.69 9.32 2.06
CA HIS A 78 -17.62 10.16 2.83
C HIS A 78 -18.92 9.44 3.22
N GLU A 79 -18.86 8.11 3.36
CA GLU A 79 -19.92 7.31 3.95
C GLU A 79 -19.70 7.24 5.48
N PRO A 80 -20.64 7.73 6.28
CA PRO A 80 -20.48 7.80 7.74
C PRO A 80 -20.66 6.44 8.42
N HIS A 81 -21.54 5.61 7.89
CA HIS A 81 -21.83 4.28 8.41
C HIS A 81 -20.90 3.25 7.77
N PHE A 82 -19.60 3.39 8.02
CA PHE A 82 -18.56 2.55 7.43
C PHE A 82 -17.76 1.83 8.50
N THR A 83 -17.58 0.53 8.28
CA THR A 83 -16.85 -0.35 9.18
C THR A 83 -15.83 -1.20 8.42
N LEU A 84 -14.65 -1.40 9.00
CA LEU A 84 -13.67 -2.36 8.51
C LEU A 84 -13.66 -3.62 9.39
N VAL A 85 -13.59 -4.78 8.74
CA VAL A 85 -13.40 -6.07 9.41
C VAL A 85 -11.98 -6.54 9.16
N ARG A 86 -11.26 -6.86 10.23
CA ARG A 86 -9.87 -7.31 10.19
C ARG A 86 -9.64 -8.49 11.11
N GLU A 87 -8.67 -9.33 10.79
CA GLU A 87 -8.17 -10.35 11.71
C GLU A 87 -7.34 -9.69 12.82
N VAL A 88 -7.45 -10.18 14.06
CA VAL A 88 -6.58 -9.74 15.16
C VAL A 88 -5.15 -10.20 14.88
N VAL A 89 -4.24 -9.26 14.69
CA VAL A 89 -2.81 -9.55 14.59
C VAL A 89 -2.19 -9.56 15.99
N ASN A 90 -1.92 -10.76 16.50
CA ASN A 90 -1.21 -10.93 17.77
C ASN A 90 0.30 -10.78 17.57
N PHE A 91 0.81 -9.55 17.73
CA PHE A 91 2.25 -9.26 17.71
C PHE A 91 3.00 -9.83 18.95
N GLY A 92 2.29 -10.38 19.94
CA GLY A 92 2.86 -11.00 21.13
C GLY A 92 3.05 -12.53 21.01
N GLY A 93 4.28 -13.02 20.97
CA GLY A 93 4.52 -14.47 21.01
C GLY A 93 5.94 -15.00 20.94
N GLY A 94 6.94 -14.23 21.37
CA GLY A 94 8.35 -14.63 21.33
C GLY A 94 9.01 -14.92 22.68
N SER A 95 8.29 -14.98 23.80
CA SER A 95 8.87 -15.40 25.09
C SER A 95 8.46 -16.83 25.43
N SER A 96 9.13 -17.78 24.79
CA SER A 96 9.27 -19.14 25.32
C SER A 96 10.61 -19.67 24.87
N ARG A 97 11.64 -19.37 25.66
CA ARG A 97 12.95 -20.05 25.65
C ARG A 97 12.72 -21.56 25.83
N LYS A 98 12.65 -22.29 24.71
CA LYS A 98 13.01 -23.71 24.64
C LYS A 98 13.84 -23.91 23.38
N LYS A 99 15.16 -23.89 23.58
CA LYS A 99 16.18 -24.36 22.64
C LYS A 99 15.87 -25.82 22.30
N GLY A 100 15.60 -26.12 21.04
CA GLY A 100 15.38 -27.49 20.56
C GLY A 100 15.05 -27.55 19.08
N LYS A 101 16.06 -27.91 18.28
CA LYS A 101 16.09 -28.47 16.91
C LYS A 101 14.94 -28.16 15.95
N ASP A 102 15.33 -27.54 14.84
CA ASP A 102 14.85 -27.74 13.47
C ASP A 102 13.39 -28.18 13.35
N ASP A 103 12.47 -27.20 13.40
CA ASP A 103 11.20 -27.39 12.72
C ASP A 103 10.58 -26.09 12.24
N ASN A 104 9.98 -26.19 11.06
CA ASN A 104 9.59 -25.14 10.14
C ASN A 104 8.72 -24.05 10.80
N SER A 105 9.27 -22.83 10.98
CA SER A 105 8.61 -21.69 11.63
C SER A 105 7.27 -21.30 10.97
N ALA A 106 7.15 -21.51 9.66
CA ALA A 106 5.92 -21.30 8.90
C ALA A 106 4.75 -22.16 9.40
N LYS A 107 4.98 -23.42 9.77
CA LYS A 107 3.93 -24.31 10.29
C LYS A 107 3.40 -23.85 11.65
N LYS A 108 4.25 -23.23 12.48
CA LYS A 108 3.87 -22.74 13.81
C LYS A 108 3.07 -21.44 13.75
N ILE A 109 3.32 -20.60 12.74
CA ILE A 109 2.52 -19.40 12.43
C ILE A 109 1.12 -19.83 11.94
N ILE A 110 1.06 -20.79 11.01
CA ILE A 110 -0.21 -21.34 10.47
C ILE A 110 -1.04 -22.05 11.56
N ALA A 111 -0.39 -22.77 12.48
CA ALA A 111 -1.08 -23.42 13.61
C ALA A 111 -1.64 -22.42 14.65
N ARG A 112 -1.13 -21.18 14.69
CA ARG A 112 -1.67 -20.11 15.56
C ARG A 112 -2.92 -19.46 14.96
N GLN A 113 -3.03 -19.41 13.62
CA GLN A 113 -4.22 -18.96 12.88
C GLN A 113 -5.42 -19.92 12.95
N THR A 114 -5.24 -21.16 13.45
CA THR A 114 -6.30 -22.19 13.51
C THR A 114 -7.04 -22.26 14.84
N LYS A 115 -6.64 -21.47 15.86
CA LYS A 115 -7.57 -21.08 16.94
C LYS A 115 -8.52 -20.07 16.33
N GLU A 116 -9.83 -20.15 16.64
CA GLU A 116 -10.88 -19.30 16.04
C GLU A 116 -10.35 -17.89 15.74
N PRO A 117 -10.44 -17.42 14.49
CA PRO A 117 -9.93 -16.11 14.14
C PRO A 117 -10.69 -15.08 14.97
N GLU A 118 -9.97 -14.38 15.85
CA GLU A 118 -10.52 -13.22 16.53
C GLU A 118 -10.63 -12.10 15.48
N TRP A 119 -11.82 -11.52 15.36
CA TRP A 119 -12.08 -10.44 14.42
C TRP A 119 -12.15 -9.10 15.14
N GLN A 120 -11.60 -8.07 14.51
CA GLN A 120 -11.73 -6.67 14.92
C GLN A 120 -12.67 -5.94 13.99
N LEU A 121 -13.53 -5.14 14.60
CA LEU A 121 -14.46 -4.26 13.92
C LEU A 121 -14.02 -2.81 14.13
N VAL A 122 -13.45 -2.19 13.10
CA VAL A 122 -12.96 -0.81 13.14
C VAL A 122 -14.06 0.11 12.61
N HIS A 123 -14.66 0.90 13.51
CA HIS A 123 -15.71 1.85 13.15
C HIS A 123 -15.13 3.18 12.66
N LEU A 124 -15.26 3.46 11.37
CA LEU A 124 -14.84 4.75 10.82
C LEU A 124 -15.73 5.90 11.30
N SER A 125 -16.96 5.61 11.75
CA SER A 125 -17.84 6.60 12.39
C SER A 125 -17.21 7.22 13.64
N LEU A 126 -16.63 6.41 14.52
CA LEU A 126 -15.91 6.88 15.71
C LEU A 126 -14.59 7.53 15.33
N PHE A 127 -13.84 6.94 14.40
CA PHE A 127 -12.56 7.51 13.97
C PHE A 127 -12.75 8.94 13.43
N ARG A 128 -13.82 9.19 12.67
CA ARG A 128 -14.20 10.54 12.22
C ARG A 128 -14.44 11.51 13.37
N GLN A 129 -15.08 11.05 14.45
CA GLN A 129 -15.34 11.89 15.62
C GLN A 129 -14.06 12.19 16.38
N TYR A 130 -13.16 11.21 16.54
CA TYR A 130 -11.82 11.45 17.08
C TYR A 130 -11.03 12.43 16.21
N LEU A 131 -11.05 12.28 14.88
CA LEU A 131 -10.42 13.24 13.97
C LEU A 131 -11.05 14.63 14.10
N ASN A 132 -12.37 14.73 14.23
CA ASN A 132 -13.03 16.01 14.46
C ASN A 132 -12.62 16.61 15.80
N MET A 133 -12.51 15.81 16.85
CA MET A 133 -12.00 16.25 18.16
C MET A 133 -10.53 16.60 18.13
N GLU A 134 -9.72 16.08 17.21
CA GLU A 134 -8.32 16.43 17.08
C GLU A 134 -8.15 17.70 16.22
N LEU A 135 -8.91 17.80 15.13
CA LEU A 135 -8.77 18.84 14.09
C LEU A 135 -9.64 20.07 14.32
N CYS A 136 -10.80 19.96 15.00
CA CYS A 136 -11.69 21.09 15.26
C CYS A 136 -11.32 21.89 16.51
N VAL A 137 -10.24 21.52 17.20
CA VAL A 137 -9.83 22.30 18.35
C VAL A 137 -8.82 23.37 17.93
N PRO A 138 -9.05 24.65 18.25
CA PRO A 138 -7.97 25.64 18.31
C PRO A 138 -6.95 25.35 19.43
N VAL A 139 -6.80 24.10 19.87
CA VAL A 139 -6.18 23.69 21.16
C VAL A 139 -4.88 22.92 21.03
N ILE A 140 -4.45 22.49 19.83
CA ILE A 140 -3.07 21.99 19.68
C ILE A 140 -2.06 23.07 20.07
N GLY A 141 -2.28 24.34 19.66
CA GLY A 141 -1.44 25.47 20.12
C GLY A 141 -1.51 25.74 21.64
N SER A 142 -2.60 25.37 22.33
CA SER A 142 -2.73 25.54 23.79
C SER A 142 -2.27 24.33 24.61
N MET A 143 -2.11 23.17 23.97
CA MET A 143 -1.67 21.91 24.59
C MET A 143 -0.24 21.53 24.21
N GLU A 144 0.36 22.20 23.23
CA GLU A 144 1.73 22.00 22.79
C GLU A 144 2.72 22.07 23.96
N GLU A 145 2.60 23.09 24.81
CA GLU A 145 3.41 23.22 26.02
C GLU A 145 3.24 22.03 26.98
N ALA A 146 2.00 21.56 27.17
CA ALA A 146 1.72 20.42 28.06
C ALA A 146 2.22 19.08 27.48
N ILE A 147 2.13 18.90 26.15
CA ILE A 147 2.60 17.71 25.43
C ILE A 147 4.11 17.64 25.46
N LEU A 148 4.80 18.74 25.16
CA LEU A 148 6.26 18.84 25.20
C LEU A 148 6.78 18.65 26.64
N THR A 149 6.15 19.29 27.62
CA THR A 149 6.52 19.15 29.05
C THR A 149 6.33 17.72 29.55
N LYS A 150 5.26 17.03 29.13
CA LYS A 150 5.00 15.64 29.52
C LYS A 150 6.02 14.68 28.90
N ARG A 151 6.39 14.87 27.62
CA ARG A 151 7.43 14.07 26.95
C ARG A 151 8.79 14.21 27.64
N VAL A 152 9.21 15.45 27.93
CA VAL A 152 10.45 15.73 28.68
C VAL A 152 10.43 15.08 30.07
N HIS A 153 9.28 15.06 30.74
CA HIS A 153 9.15 14.47 32.07
C HIS A 153 9.14 12.93 32.06
N GLU A 154 8.54 12.32 31.03
CA GLU A 154 8.58 10.87 30.81
C GLU A 154 9.98 10.39 30.44
N GLU A 155 10.69 11.12 29.58
CA GLU A 155 12.09 10.89 29.25
C GLU A 155 13.00 11.03 30.49
N ARG A 156 12.78 12.04 31.33
CA ARG A 156 13.49 12.17 32.62
C ARG A 156 13.23 11.00 33.56
N LYS A 157 11.98 10.54 33.71
CA LYS A 157 11.66 9.36 34.54
C LYS A 157 12.31 8.09 33.99
N PHE A 158 12.38 7.94 32.67
CA PHE A 158 13.05 6.83 32.02
C PHE A 158 14.57 6.88 32.27
N ARG A 159 15.16 8.08 32.17
CA ARG A 159 16.60 8.32 32.41
C ARG A 159 17.01 8.14 33.88
N ASP A 160 16.15 8.57 34.82
CA ASP A 160 16.41 8.44 36.25
C ASP A 160 16.26 6.99 36.73
N ARG A 161 15.32 6.22 36.17
CA ARG A 161 15.27 4.75 36.38
C ARG A 161 16.54 4.05 35.89
N LYS A 162 17.18 4.55 34.82
CA LYS A 162 18.46 4.05 34.31
C LYS A 162 19.66 4.46 35.19
N ARG A 163 19.63 5.65 35.81
CA ARG A 163 20.71 6.17 36.67
C ARG A 163 20.87 5.49 38.02
N TYR A 164 19.79 5.02 38.65
CA TYR A 164 19.87 4.35 39.95
C TYR A 164 20.25 2.86 39.86
N GLY A 165 20.42 2.31 38.65
CA GLY A 165 20.69 0.88 38.43
C GLY A 165 22.15 0.47 38.26
N ASN A 166 23.09 1.41 38.05
CA ASN A 166 24.47 1.04 37.70
C ASN A 166 25.51 1.92 38.43
N GLY A 167 25.90 1.47 39.62
CA GLY A 167 27.11 1.95 40.29
C GLY A 167 27.89 0.76 40.82
N TYR A 168 29.03 0.44 40.19
CA TYR A 168 30.33 0.14 40.83
C TYR A 168 31.35 -0.40 39.80
N GLY A 169 32.51 0.25 39.72
CA GLY A 169 33.80 -0.42 39.45
C GLY A 169 34.48 -0.16 38.09
N ARG A 170 35.51 0.69 38.11
CA ARG A 170 36.45 1.03 37.01
C ARG A 170 37.82 0.41 37.31
N ASN A 171 38.55 -0.06 36.27
CA ASN A 171 40.02 -0.17 36.06
C ASN A 171 40.24 -1.16 34.88
N GLY A 172 41.09 -1.04 33.85
CA GLY A 172 42.19 -0.15 33.43
C GLY A 172 43.22 -0.99 32.63
N SER A 173 43.68 -0.50 31.46
CA SER A 173 44.85 -0.93 30.62
C SER A 173 44.59 -1.54 29.21
N SER A 174 45.41 -1.10 28.23
CA SER A 174 45.51 -1.52 26.81
C SER A 174 46.89 -2.17 26.54
N PRO A 175 47.26 -2.62 25.31
CA PRO A 175 46.55 -3.41 24.26
C PRO A 175 47.40 -4.61 23.72
N VAL A 176 46.81 -5.67 23.15
CA VAL A 176 47.54 -6.66 22.29
C VAL A 176 46.66 -7.22 21.16
N ARG A 177 47.29 -7.46 20.00
CA ARG A 177 46.75 -7.91 18.70
C ARG A 177 46.76 -9.46 18.54
N ALA A 178 45.73 -9.98 17.85
CA ALA A 178 45.70 -11.17 16.95
C ALA A 178 44.86 -12.43 17.35
N LYS A 179 43.79 -12.65 16.54
CA LYS A 179 43.35 -13.86 15.80
C LYS A 179 42.74 -15.13 16.49
N VAL A 180 41.54 -15.50 15.95
CA VAL A 180 40.90 -16.83 15.73
C VAL A 180 39.93 -17.40 16.81
N VAL A 181 38.63 -17.35 16.46
CA VAL A 181 37.49 -18.30 16.63
C VAL A 181 37.27 -19.03 17.97
N SER A 182 36.21 -18.61 18.69
CA SER A 182 35.13 -19.49 19.19
C SER A 182 33.95 -18.62 19.67
N ALA A 183 32.79 -18.73 19.03
CA ALA A 183 31.59 -17.96 19.36
C ALA A 183 30.69 -18.76 20.30
N HIS A 184 30.70 -18.39 21.59
CA HIS A 184 29.60 -18.50 22.53
C HIS A 184 29.91 -17.63 23.75
N ASP A 185 29.40 -16.40 23.76
CA ASP A 185 28.94 -15.78 25.00
C ASP A 185 27.93 -14.67 24.66
N ASP A 186 26.79 -14.71 25.34
CA ASP A 186 25.66 -13.79 25.17
C ASP A 186 25.97 -12.48 25.91
N THR A 187 26.25 -11.40 25.19
CA THR A 187 26.17 -10.03 25.72
C THR A 187 25.54 -9.12 24.67
N GLU A 188 24.42 -8.50 25.04
CA GLU A 188 23.72 -7.47 24.27
C GLU A 188 24.63 -6.26 24.14
N VAL A 189 25.00 -5.92 22.90
CA VAL A 189 25.67 -4.68 22.53
C VAL A 189 24.55 -3.72 22.17
N ASP A 190 24.25 -2.76 23.07
CA ASP A 190 23.49 -1.58 22.70
C ASP A 190 24.46 -0.62 22.01
N ASP A 191 24.15 -0.32 20.76
CA ASP A 191 24.90 0.53 19.84
C ASP A 191 25.15 1.93 20.43
N ASP A 192 26.42 2.32 20.42
CA ASP A 192 26.84 3.72 20.42
C ASP A 192 26.41 4.33 19.07
N ASP A 193 25.58 5.37 19.08
CA ASP A 193 25.41 6.24 17.90
C ASP A 193 25.24 7.71 18.30
N ASP A 194 26.11 8.54 17.73
CA ASP A 194 26.36 9.95 17.97
C ASP A 194 25.27 10.84 17.32
N GLY A 195 24.10 10.93 17.95
CA GLY A 195 22.93 11.63 17.38
C GLY A 195 22.70 13.09 17.81
N ASN A 196 23.67 13.80 18.39
CA ASN A 196 23.37 15.04 19.15
C ASN A 196 23.75 16.38 18.45
N GLU A 197 24.27 16.34 17.22
CA GLU A 197 24.65 17.57 16.49
C GLU A 197 23.50 18.08 15.61
N PHE A 198 22.80 17.17 14.92
CA PHE A 198 21.67 17.51 14.03
C PHE A 198 20.44 18.08 14.76
N GLU A 199 20.15 17.56 15.96
CA GLU A 199 18.98 17.97 16.75
C GLU A 199 19.17 19.36 17.37
N GLN A 200 20.41 19.73 17.71
CA GLN A 200 20.76 21.06 18.22
C GLN A 200 20.76 22.13 17.13
N ASP A 201 21.22 21.79 15.92
CA ASP A 201 21.16 22.69 14.76
C ASP A 201 19.72 23.00 14.33
N LEU A 202 18.82 22.01 14.41
CA LEU A 202 17.41 22.18 14.09
C LEU A 202 16.68 23.05 15.12
N LEU A 203 16.99 22.89 16.42
CA LEU A 203 16.44 23.71 17.50
C LEU A 203 16.93 25.16 17.45
N HIS A 204 18.19 25.38 17.05
CA HIS A 204 18.73 26.72 16.85
C HIS A 204 18.05 27.44 15.67
N ALA A 205 17.85 26.74 14.55
CA ALA A 205 17.16 27.28 13.36
C ALA A 205 15.70 27.67 13.60
N LEU A 206 15.02 27.03 14.56
CA LEU A 206 13.62 27.29 14.91
C LEU A 206 13.45 28.37 15.99
N SER A 207 14.53 28.87 16.59
CA SER A 207 14.50 29.76 17.76
C SER A 207 14.63 31.26 17.46
N VAL A 208 14.55 31.69 16.20
CA VAL A 208 14.61 33.12 15.85
C VAL A 208 13.29 33.81 16.23
N GLN A 209 13.43 34.83 17.08
CA GLN A 209 12.36 35.60 17.72
C GLN A 209 11.57 36.47 16.73
N GLU A 210 10.27 36.64 17.04
CA GLU A 210 9.37 37.63 16.44
C GLU A 210 9.95 39.04 16.59
N GLY A 211 10.35 39.63 15.45
CA GLY A 211 10.63 41.04 15.28
C GLY A 211 9.80 41.56 14.10
N GLU A 212 9.10 42.67 14.31
CA GLU A 212 8.38 43.42 13.28
C GLU A 212 9.37 43.94 12.21
N ASP A 213 8.91 43.93 10.96
CA ASP A 213 9.53 44.50 9.75
C ASP A 213 10.76 43.78 9.18
N ASP A 214 10.53 42.75 8.35
CA ASP A 214 11.04 42.66 6.96
C ASP A 214 10.45 41.41 6.28
N GLU A 215 10.30 41.45 4.95
CA GLU A 215 9.92 40.30 4.11
C GLU A 215 11.01 39.20 4.12
N ASP A 216 11.27 38.59 5.26
CA ASP A 216 12.10 37.39 5.34
C ASP A 216 11.22 36.17 5.01
N VAL A 217 11.07 35.96 3.70
CA VAL A 217 10.78 34.66 3.10
C VAL A 217 11.59 33.62 3.87
N VAL A 218 10.93 32.70 4.60
CA VAL A 218 11.57 31.56 5.26
C VAL A 218 12.55 30.95 4.27
N VAL A 219 13.84 31.20 4.50
CA VAL A 219 14.89 30.80 3.58
C VAL A 219 15.01 29.29 3.72
N LEU A 220 14.27 28.57 2.88
CA LEU A 220 14.34 27.10 2.73
C LEU A 220 15.75 26.65 2.28
N SER A 221 16.71 27.57 2.14
CA SER A 221 18.11 27.27 1.82
C SER A 221 19.00 26.94 3.02
N GLY A 222 18.51 26.93 4.27
CA GLY A 222 19.23 26.37 5.44
C GLY A 222 20.66 26.89 5.68
N SER A 223 21.37 26.31 6.65
CA SER A 223 22.78 26.63 6.91
C SER A 223 23.70 26.02 5.84
N PRO A 224 24.97 26.49 5.71
CA PRO A 224 25.95 25.86 4.84
C PRO A 224 26.15 24.36 5.12
N GLU A 225 26.10 23.95 6.39
CA GLU A 225 26.20 22.55 6.82
C GLU A 225 24.98 21.75 6.36
N PHE A 226 23.78 22.33 6.49
CA PHE A 226 22.56 21.72 5.97
C PHE A 226 22.60 21.54 4.46
N GLN A 227 23.09 22.54 3.71
CA GLN A 227 23.29 22.43 2.27
C GLN A 227 24.32 21.34 1.93
N ALA A 228 25.42 21.23 2.67
CA ALA A 228 26.39 20.16 2.47
C ALA A 228 25.77 18.76 2.67
N THR A 229 25.01 18.55 3.75
CA THR A 229 24.29 17.29 4.02
C THR A 229 23.28 16.96 2.92
N LYS A 230 22.55 17.97 2.45
CA LYS A 230 21.58 17.85 1.36
C LYS A 230 22.24 17.40 0.05
N TRP A 231 23.35 18.04 -0.33
CA TRP A 231 24.07 17.64 -1.54
C TRP A 231 24.75 16.27 -1.39
N ALA A 232 25.22 15.91 -0.19
CA ALA A 232 25.70 14.56 0.09
C ALA A 232 24.60 13.51 -0.09
N TYR A 233 23.38 13.80 0.37
CA TYR A 233 22.21 12.95 0.15
C TYR A 233 21.90 12.75 -1.34
N TYR A 234 21.80 13.84 -2.11
CA TYR A 234 21.54 13.75 -3.55
C TYR A 234 22.68 13.05 -4.30
N GLY A 235 23.93 13.29 -3.92
CA GLY A 235 25.09 12.59 -4.46
C GLY A 235 25.04 11.09 -4.20
N ALA A 236 24.68 10.66 -2.98
CA ALA A 236 24.63 9.26 -2.60
C ALA A 236 23.41 8.52 -3.17
N LYS A 237 22.21 9.12 -3.10
CA LYS A 237 20.95 8.45 -3.44
C LYS A 237 20.54 8.61 -4.91
N PHE A 238 20.88 9.73 -5.53
CA PHE A 238 20.51 10.02 -6.92
C PHE A 238 21.70 10.02 -7.88
N GLY A 239 22.92 9.78 -7.38
CA GLY A 239 24.15 9.84 -8.20
C GLY A 239 24.46 11.26 -8.69
N LEU A 240 23.98 12.27 -7.98
CA LEU A 240 24.04 13.68 -8.40
C LEU A 240 25.41 14.27 -8.04
N HIS A 241 26.38 14.13 -8.95
CA HIS A 241 27.77 14.56 -8.71
C HIS A 241 28.06 16.01 -9.11
N ASP A 242 27.32 16.53 -10.09
CA ASP A 242 27.32 17.94 -10.47
C ASP A 242 26.04 18.60 -9.94
N THR A 243 26.11 19.86 -9.53
CA THR A 243 24.94 20.67 -9.13
C THR A 243 24.06 20.98 -10.35
N SER A 244 23.55 19.96 -11.05
CA SER A 244 22.62 20.09 -12.18
C SER A 244 21.26 20.51 -11.65
N PRO A 245 20.82 21.76 -11.91
CA PRO A 245 19.51 22.22 -11.47
C PRO A 245 18.38 21.45 -12.18
N GLU A 246 18.65 20.88 -13.35
CA GLU A 246 17.66 20.17 -14.17
C GLU A 246 17.21 18.87 -13.51
N LEU A 247 18.13 18.04 -13.02
CA LEU A 247 17.79 16.78 -12.37
C LEU A 247 17.07 17.03 -11.04
N LEU A 248 17.51 17.99 -10.23
CA LEU A 248 16.80 18.37 -9.01
C LEU A 248 15.38 18.86 -9.31
N THR A 249 15.21 19.67 -10.35
CA THR A 249 13.89 20.11 -10.82
C THR A 249 13.04 18.93 -11.25
N ALA A 250 13.60 17.97 -12.01
CA ALA A 250 12.89 16.76 -12.43
C ALA A 250 12.42 15.90 -11.24
N ILE A 251 13.28 15.72 -10.22
CA ILE A 251 12.93 14.98 -8.98
C ILE A 251 11.77 15.67 -8.27
N LYS A 252 11.84 17.00 -8.10
CA LYS A 252 10.78 17.80 -7.47
C LYS A 252 9.45 17.68 -8.21
N VAL A 253 9.47 17.89 -9.52
CA VAL A 253 8.27 17.83 -10.38
C VAL A 253 7.65 16.44 -10.29
N ALA A 254 8.44 15.38 -10.49
CA ALA A 254 7.96 14.01 -10.41
C ALA A 254 7.38 13.65 -9.03
N TYR A 255 7.94 14.20 -7.94
CA TYR A 255 7.42 13.92 -6.60
C TYR A 255 6.08 14.64 -6.35
N VAL A 256 5.94 15.89 -6.80
CA VAL A 256 4.65 16.60 -6.73
C VAL A 256 3.61 15.91 -7.63
N GLU A 257 4.00 15.45 -8.82
CA GLU A 257 3.16 14.59 -9.66
C GLU A 257 2.71 13.34 -8.92
N ALA A 258 3.60 12.67 -8.18
CA ALA A 258 3.25 11.50 -7.37
C ALA A 258 2.16 11.80 -6.35
N LEU A 259 2.27 12.92 -5.64
CA LEU A 259 1.28 13.34 -4.64
C LEU A 259 -0.08 13.62 -5.30
N VAL A 260 -0.10 14.31 -6.44
CA VAL A 260 -1.33 14.59 -7.17
C VAL A 260 -1.93 13.32 -7.78
N TRP A 261 -1.10 12.41 -8.30
CA TRP A 261 -1.53 11.11 -8.82
C TRP A 261 -2.16 10.27 -7.71
N CYS A 262 -1.52 10.16 -6.54
CA CYS A 262 -2.05 9.45 -5.37
C CYS A 262 -3.37 10.06 -4.90
N ALA A 263 -3.46 11.39 -4.78
CA ALA A 263 -4.70 12.06 -4.44
C ALA A 263 -5.80 11.75 -5.48
N GLY A 264 -5.49 11.87 -6.77
CA GLY A 264 -6.40 11.50 -7.85
C GLY A 264 -6.88 10.04 -7.73
N TYR A 265 -5.97 9.10 -7.49
CA TYR A 265 -6.26 7.67 -7.38
C TYR A 265 -7.25 7.36 -6.25
N TYR A 266 -7.07 8.00 -5.09
CA TYR A 266 -7.94 7.82 -3.92
C TYR A 266 -9.30 8.51 -4.09
N PHE A 267 -9.36 9.71 -4.67
CA PHE A 267 -10.59 10.51 -4.76
C PHE A 267 -11.42 10.23 -6.02
N HIS A 268 -10.77 10.07 -7.16
CA HIS A 268 -11.40 10.07 -8.49
C HIS A 268 -11.19 8.77 -9.28
N GLY A 269 -10.27 7.90 -8.82
CA GLY A 269 -9.82 6.73 -9.58
C GLY A 269 -8.54 7.02 -10.35
N VAL A 270 -8.05 6.03 -11.11
CA VAL A 270 -6.71 6.05 -11.74
C VAL A 270 -6.54 7.28 -12.65
N PRO A 271 -5.62 8.22 -12.32
CA PRO A 271 -5.36 9.39 -13.17
C PRO A 271 -4.54 9.03 -14.41
N SER A 272 -3.61 8.08 -14.29
CA SER A 272 -2.81 7.54 -15.38
C SER A 272 -2.37 6.11 -15.08
N TRP A 273 -2.60 5.19 -16.01
CA TRP A 273 -2.13 3.80 -15.92
C TRP A 273 -0.64 3.64 -16.20
N SER A 274 -0.02 4.61 -16.88
CA SER A 274 1.37 4.55 -17.32
C SER A 274 2.32 5.40 -16.49
N TRP A 275 1.80 6.40 -15.76
CA TRP A 275 2.63 7.26 -14.92
C TRP A 275 3.22 6.46 -13.75
N PHE A 276 4.48 6.72 -13.44
CA PHE A 276 5.17 6.20 -12.26
C PHE A 276 6.19 7.23 -11.79
N TYR A 277 6.58 7.16 -10.52
CA TYR A 277 7.66 7.97 -9.98
C TYR A 277 9.03 7.38 -10.42
N PRO A 278 9.84 8.09 -11.24
CA PRO A 278 11.00 7.50 -11.92
C PRO A 278 12.29 7.54 -11.09
N PHE A 279 12.17 7.54 -9.76
CA PHE A 279 13.31 7.53 -8.84
C PHE A 279 13.04 6.57 -7.67
N HIS A 280 14.09 6.02 -7.06
CA HIS A 280 13.94 5.13 -5.89
C HIS A 280 13.76 5.88 -4.58
N TYR A 281 14.06 7.18 -4.55
CA TYR A 281 14.10 8.01 -3.34
C TYR A 281 13.30 9.29 -3.53
N SER A 282 12.78 9.86 -2.43
CA SER A 282 12.08 11.15 -2.41
C SER A 282 13.06 12.34 -2.38
N PRO A 283 12.68 13.54 -2.86
CA PRO A 283 13.46 14.74 -2.58
C PRO A 283 13.45 15.09 -1.09
N MET A 284 14.39 15.94 -0.69
CA MET A 284 14.35 16.64 0.57
C MET A 284 13.16 17.60 0.61
N LEU A 285 12.50 17.70 1.77
CA LEU A 285 11.32 18.56 1.94
C LEU A 285 11.63 20.04 1.64
N SER A 286 12.84 20.51 2.00
CA SER A 286 13.28 21.88 1.74
C SER A 286 13.37 22.24 0.25
N ASP A 287 13.42 21.24 -0.64
CA ASP A 287 13.42 21.46 -2.09
C ASP A 287 12.03 21.49 -2.71
N LEU A 288 10.97 21.12 -1.98
CA LEU A 288 9.60 21.19 -2.47
C LEU A 288 9.08 22.63 -2.48
N THR A 289 9.73 23.47 -3.30
CA THR A 289 9.36 24.84 -3.61
C THR A 289 8.62 24.92 -4.94
N ASP A 290 7.88 26.01 -5.14
CA ASP A 290 7.09 26.26 -6.35
C ASP A 290 5.97 25.22 -6.61
N ILE A 291 5.47 24.58 -5.55
CA ILE A 291 4.46 23.51 -5.64
C ILE A 291 3.22 23.99 -6.41
N ALA A 292 2.74 25.22 -6.19
CA ALA A 292 1.53 25.72 -6.84
C ALA A 292 1.68 25.81 -8.37
N SER A 293 2.84 26.27 -8.85
CA SER A 293 3.17 26.33 -10.28
C SER A 293 3.29 24.93 -10.88
N ILE A 294 4.00 24.03 -10.19
CA ILE A 294 4.13 22.63 -10.59
C ILE A 294 2.75 22.01 -10.73
N VAL A 295 1.90 22.10 -9.70
CA VAL A 295 0.53 21.55 -9.70
C VAL A 295 -0.31 22.11 -10.84
N ALA A 296 -0.19 23.40 -11.16
CA ALA A 296 -0.91 24.01 -12.27
C ALA A 296 -0.47 23.48 -13.64
N SER A 297 0.75 22.95 -13.75
CA SER A 297 1.30 22.39 -15.00
C SER A 297 1.04 20.88 -15.18
N ILE A 298 0.62 20.17 -14.14
CA ILE A 298 0.44 18.71 -14.19
C ILE A 298 -0.70 18.34 -15.14
N HIS A 299 -0.39 17.44 -16.08
CA HIS A 299 -1.36 16.79 -16.94
C HIS A 299 -1.08 15.29 -16.99
N PHE A 300 -2.12 14.49 -16.74
CA PHE A 300 -2.03 13.04 -16.81
C PHE A 300 -2.82 12.51 -18.00
N ASP A 301 -2.13 11.76 -18.86
CA ASP A 301 -2.79 10.90 -19.84
C ASP A 301 -3.25 9.63 -19.14
N VAL A 302 -4.57 9.39 -19.14
CA VAL A 302 -5.16 8.21 -18.47
C VAL A 302 -4.53 6.93 -19.01
N GLY A 303 -4.31 6.85 -20.32
CA GLY A 303 -3.74 5.66 -20.95
C GLY A 303 -4.64 4.43 -20.81
N VAL A 304 -4.05 3.25 -20.98
CA VAL A 304 -4.73 1.96 -20.83
C VAL A 304 -3.91 1.04 -19.93
N PRO A 305 -4.56 0.16 -19.15
CA PRO A 305 -3.84 -0.83 -18.38
C PRO A 305 -3.13 -1.82 -19.30
N PHE A 306 -1.98 -2.32 -18.84
CA PHE A 306 -1.33 -3.46 -19.48
C PHE A 306 -2.26 -4.67 -19.58
N LEU A 307 -2.06 -5.46 -20.65
CA LEU A 307 -2.63 -6.80 -20.73
C LEU A 307 -2.01 -7.69 -19.64
N PRO A 308 -2.72 -8.75 -19.19
CA PRO A 308 -2.24 -9.61 -18.12
C PRO A 308 -0.81 -10.12 -18.30
N PHE A 309 -0.39 -10.53 -19.50
CA PHE A 309 0.98 -11.01 -19.73
C PHE A 309 2.01 -9.89 -19.76
N GLN A 310 1.66 -8.70 -20.25
CA GLN A 310 2.53 -7.52 -20.20
C GLN A 310 2.80 -7.14 -18.73
N GLN A 311 1.74 -7.11 -17.91
CA GLN A 311 1.87 -6.85 -16.46
C GLN A 311 2.67 -7.95 -15.74
N LEU A 312 2.50 -9.22 -16.11
CA LEU A 312 3.29 -10.30 -15.51
C LEU A 312 4.79 -10.15 -15.83
N LEU A 313 5.16 -9.76 -17.05
CA LEU A 313 6.57 -9.51 -17.37
C LEU A 313 7.10 -8.26 -16.67
N SER A 314 6.25 -7.26 -16.43
CA SER A 314 6.66 -6.06 -15.71
C SER A 314 6.79 -6.24 -14.19
N THR A 315 6.37 -7.38 -13.63
CA THR A 315 6.31 -7.60 -12.18
C THR A 315 7.04 -8.85 -11.70
N LEU A 316 7.07 -9.93 -12.50
CA LEU A 316 7.66 -11.19 -12.07
C LEU A 316 9.19 -11.20 -12.25
N PRO A 317 9.92 -11.79 -11.29
CA PRO A 317 11.33 -12.12 -11.50
C PRO A 317 11.47 -13.37 -12.40
N PRO A 318 12.64 -13.61 -13.02
CA PRO A 318 12.89 -14.78 -13.87
C PRO A 318 12.68 -16.13 -13.17
N THR A 319 12.86 -16.19 -11.86
CA THR A 319 12.60 -17.40 -11.05
C THR A 319 11.13 -17.84 -11.08
N SER A 320 10.22 -16.94 -11.42
CA SER A 320 8.79 -17.19 -11.57
C SER A 320 8.34 -17.27 -13.04
N ALA A 321 9.27 -17.39 -14.00
CA ALA A 321 8.95 -17.43 -15.42
C ALA A 321 7.97 -18.56 -15.79
N THR A 322 7.92 -19.66 -15.04
CA THR A 322 6.96 -20.76 -15.27
C THR A 322 5.48 -20.33 -15.22
N LEU A 323 5.18 -19.14 -14.70
CA LEU A 323 3.82 -18.57 -14.63
C LEU A 323 3.35 -17.89 -15.93
N VAL A 324 4.25 -17.66 -16.90
CA VAL A 324 3.93 -17.07 -18.22
C VAL A 324 4.10 -18.11 -19.35
N PRO A 325 3.50 -17.90 -20.54
CA PRO A 325 3.60 -18.85 -21.66
C PRO A 325 5.06 -19.07 -22.11
N PRO A 326 5.42 -20.23 -22.68
CA PRO A 326 6.81 -20.60 -22.99
C PRO A 326 7.61 -19.56 -23.80
N GLY A 327 7.00 -18.88 -24.77
CA GLY A 327 7.68 -17.82 -25.54
C GLY A 327 8.11 -16.64 -24.66
N TYR A 328 7.25 -16.26 -23.71
CA TYR A 328 7.47 -15.15 -22.79
C TYR A 328 8.56 -15.48 -21.75
N GLN A 329 8.70 -16.76 -21.38
CA GLN A 329 9.74 -17.21 -20.44
C GLN A 329 11.14 -16.90 -20.95
N ARG A 330 11.35 -17.06 -22.26
CA ARG A 330 12.64 -16.78 -22.90
C ARG A 330 13.01 -15.32 -22.79
N LEU A 331 12.04 -14.41 -22.91
CA LEU A 331 12.30 -12.98 -22.75
C LEU A 331 12.84 -12.61 -21.36
N MET A 332 12.51 -13.38 -20.32
CA MET A 332 12.98 -13.15 -18.94
C MET A 332 14.29 -13.85 -18.60
N THR A 333 14.61 -14.95 -19.28
CA THR A 333 15.67 -15.89 -18.87
C THR A 333 16.85 -15.96 -19.85
N ASP A 334 16.63 -15.63 -21.12
CA ASP A 334 17.68 -15.63 -22.14
C ASP A 334 18.55 -14.37 -22.01
N PRO A 335 19.88 -14.49 -21.79
CA PRO A 335 20.78 -13.35 -21.74
C PRO A 335 20.83 -12.52 -23.03
N THR A 336 20.40 -13.09 -24.16
CA THR A 336 20.32 -12.41 -25.46
C THR A 336 18.99 -11.71 -25.70
N SER A 337 18.05 -11.78 -24.74
CA SER A 337 16.76 -11.11 -24.81
C SER A 337 16.94 -9.58 -24.96
N PRO A 338 16.14 -8.90 -25.80
CA PRO A 338 16.20 -7.44 -25.94
C PRO A 338 15.83 -6.68 -24.65
N ILE A 339 15.25 -7.40 -23.69
CA ILE A 339 14.84 -6.90 -22.37
C ILE A 339 15.55 -7.62 -21.22
N ALA A 340 16.65 -8.35 -21.48
CA ALA A 340 17.44 -9.02 -20.44
C ALA A 340 17.89 -8.06 -19.33
N SER A 341 18.17 -6.80 -19.69
CA SER A 341 18.57 -5.74 -18.74
C SER A 341 17.52 -5.42 -17.68
N PHE A 342 16.24 -5.78 -17.89
CA PHE A 342 15.19 -5.57 -16.89
C PHE A 342 15.23 -6.61 -15.76
N TYR A 343 15.99 -7.69 -15.93
CA TYR A 343 16.00 -8.82 -15.01
C TYR A 343 17.42 -9.12 -14.48
N PRO A 344 18.00 -8.22 -13.67
CA PRO A 344 19.31 -8.47 -13.09
C PRO A 344 19.29 -9.69 -12.16
N ILE A 345 20.34 -10.51 -12.23
CA ILE A 345 20.51 -11.69 -11.35
C ILE A 345 20.76 -11.27 -9.90
N SER A 346 21.45 -10.14 -9.72
CA SER A 346 21.75 -9.52 -8.43
C SER A 346 21.50 -8.03 -8.51
N PHE A 347 20.91 -7.46 -7.47
CA PHE A 347 20.66 -6.02 -7.35
C PHE A 347 20.96 -5.58 -5.92
N GLU A 348 21.18 -4.27 -5.74
CA GLU A 348 21.48 -3.67 -4.45
C GLU A 348 20.19 -3.46 -3.64
N ILE A 349 20.29 -3.64 -2.33
CA ILE A 349 19.23 -3.30 -1.38
C ILE A 349 19.81 -2.25 -0.43
N ASP A 350 19.32 -1.02 -0.56
CA ASP A 350 19.70 0.06 0.35
C ASP A 350 18.92 -0.05 1.66
N MET A 351 19.66 -0.23 2.76
CA MET A 351 19.14 -0.44 4.11
C MET A 351 19.21 0.82 4.98
N ASP A 352 19.56 1.96 4.38
CA ASP A 352 19.73 3.22 5.11
C ASP A 352 18.47 3.63 5.90
N GLY A 353 18.64 3.80 7.21
CA GLY A 353 17.57 4.09 8.16
C GLY A 353 16.54 2.96 8.36
N LYS A 354 16.79 1.74 7.86
CA LYS A 354 15.85 0.60 7.92
C LYS A 354 16.34 -0.47 8.89
N ARG A 355 15.41 -1.05 9.65
CA ARG A 355 15.72 -2.10 10.63
C ARG A 355 15.52 -3.49 10.05
N ASN A 356 14.51 -3.64 9.20
CA ASN A 356 14.13 -4.94 8.65
C ASN A 356 14.40 -4.99 7.16
N ALA A 357 14.87 -6.14 6.66
CA ALA A 357 15.22 -6.30 5.24
C ALA A 357 14.06 -5.99 4.28
N TRP A 358 12.81 -6.22 4.70
CA TRP A 358 11.62 -5.90 3.89
C TRP A 358 11.29 -4.40 3.82
N GLU A 359 11.96 -3.56 4.61
CA GLU A 359 11.86 -2.11 4.56
C GLU A 359 12.92 -1.48 3.65
N GLY A 360 13.93 -2.27 3.23
CA GLY A 360 15.02 -1.83 2.37
C GLY A 360 14.56 -1.47 0.96
N VAL A 361 15.28 -0.56 0.32
CA VAL A 361 14.97 -0.07 -1.04
C VAL A 361 15.67 -0.96 -2.06
N ASN A 362 14.90 -1.69 -2.86
CA ASN A 362 15.41 -2.52 -3.94
C ASN A 362 15.81 -1.65 -5.14
N ILE A 363 17.10 -1.57 -5.43
CA ILE A 363 17.63 -0.77 -6.55
C ILE A 363 17.57 -1.58 -7.84
N LEU A 364 16.36 -1.66 -8.39
CA LEU A 364 16.05 -2.32 -9.66
C LEU A 364 15.96 -1.32 -10.81
N PRO A 365 16.33 -1.72 -12.05
CA PRO A 365 16.09 -0.88 -13.22
C PRO A 365 14.59 -0.70 -13.46
N PHE A 366 14.17 0.52 -13.79
CA PHE A 366 12.80 0.76 -14.24
C PHE A 366 12.59 0.17 -15.63
N ILE A 367 11.44 -0.46 -15.83
CA ILE A 367 11.07 -1.09 -17.10
C ILE A 367 10.59 -0.01 -18.07
N ASP A 368 11.22 0.03 -19.24
CA ASP A 368 10.70 0.80 -20.36
C ASP A 368 9.52 0.03 -20.98
N ALA A 369 8.32 0.59 -20.78
CA ALA A 369 7.06 0.01 -21.24
C ALA A 369 7.03 -0.23 -22.75
N SER A 370 7.58 0.69 -23.55
CA SER A 370 7.57 0.58 -25.01
C SER A 370 8.48 -0.56 -25.45
N ARG A 371 9.70 -0.62 -24.92
CA ARG A 371 10.65 -1.71 -25.20
C ARG A 371 10.11 -3.07 -24.78
N LEU A 372 9.39 -3.14 -23.65
CA LEU A 372 8.73 -4.37 -23.20
C LEU A 372 7.67 -4.84 -24.19
N VAL A 373 6.77 -3.94 -24.60
CA VAL A 373 5.68 -4.27 -25.53
C VAL A 373 6.22 -4.62 -26.91
N ASP A 374 7.22 -3.89 -27.42
CA ASP A 374 7.86 -4.17 -28.70
C ASP A 374 8.55 -5.55 -28.70
N ALA A 375 9.24 -5.90 -27.61
CA ALA A 375 9.85 -7.22 -27.46
C ALA A 375 8.80 -8.34 -27.47
N ILE A 376 7.66 -8.14 -26.78
CA ILE A 376 6.54 -9.09 -26.80
C ILE A 376 5.98 -9.22 -28.23
N HIS A 377 5.74 -8.11 -28.93
CA HIS A 377 5.20 -8.13 -30.28
C HIS A 377 6.13 -8.84 -31.28
N LEU A 378 7.46 -8.64 -31.15
CA LEU A 378 8.43 -9.22 -32.07
C LEU A 378 8.71 -10.71 -31.80
N HIS A 379 8.75 -11.12 -30.52
CA HIS A 379 9.22 -12.45 -30.13
C HIS A 379 8.14 -13.39 -29.59
N CYS A 380 6.93 -12.89 -29.33
CA CYS A 380 5.83 -13.65 -28.76
C CYS A 380 4.50 -13.37 -29.49
N PRO A 381 4.43 -13.66 -30.82
CA PRO A 381 3.23 -13.37 -31.60
C PRO A 381 2.02 -14.11 -31.05
N GLU A 382 0.83 -13.50 -31.15
CA GLU A 382 -0.41 -14.08 -30.61
C GLU A 382 -0.74 -15.46 -31.22
N ALA A 383 -0.24 -15.75 -32.43
CA ALA A 383 -0.36 -17.05 -33.10
C ALA A 383 0.27 -18.20 -32.29
N ASP A 384 1.35 -17.94 -31.54
CA ASP A 384 2.06 -18.94 -30.76
C ASP A 384 1.36 -19.26 -29.43
N LEU A 385 0.43 -18.41 -29.01
CA LEU A 385 -0.39 -18.64 -27.83
C LEU A 385 -1.49 -19.66 -28.13
N THR A 386 -1.77 -20.52 -27.15
CA THR A 386 -2.98 -21.35 -27.19
C THR A 386 -4.24 -20.49 -27.08
N ASP A 387 -5.39 -20.98 -27.54
CA ASP A 387 -6.65 -20.23 -27.44
C ASP A 387 -7.02 -19.89 -25.98
N ALA A 388 -6.67 -20.77 -25.03
CA ALA A 388 -6.87 -20.51 -23.60
C ALA A 388 -5.98 -19.36 -23.09
N GLU A 389 -4.76 -19.25 -23.61
CA GLU A 389 -3.84 -18.16 -23.29
C GLU A 389 -4.28 -16.84 -23.90
N ARG A 390 -4.71 -16.83 -25.15
CA ARG A 390 -5.27 -15.63 -25.78
C ARG A 390 -6.50 -15.11 -25.03
N ARG A 391 -7.40 -16.01 -24.61
CA ARG A 391 -8.59 -15.62 -23.83
C ARG A 391 -8.25 -15.01 -22.47
N ARG A 392 -7.28 -15.57 -21.74
CA ARG A 392 -6.88 -15.05 -20.41
C ARG A 392 -5.97 -13.81 -20.48
N ASN A 393 -5.49 -13.44 -21.67
CA ASN A 393 -4.66 -12.25 -21.90
C ASN A 393 -5.48 -11.06 -22.43
N ARG A 394 -6.76 -10.96 -22.05
CA ARG A 394 -7.67 -9.88 -22.44
C ARG A 394 -8.40 -9.34 -21.21
N PRO A 395 -8.77 -8.05 -21.20
CA PRO A 395 -9.67 -7.52 -20.19
C PRO A 395 -11.00 -8.27 -20.20
N GLY A 396 -11.53 -8.54 -19.01
CA GLY A 396 -12.80 -9.19 -18.77
C GLY A 396 -13.86 -8.23 -18.26
N THR A 397 -14.94 -8.79 -17.70
CA THR A 397 -16.07 -8.03 -17.17
C THR A 397 -16.45 -8.53 -15.78
N ALA A 398 -17.08 -7.66 -14.99
CA ALA A 398 -17.68 -8.07 -13.73
C ALA A 398 -19.03 -8.74 -13.99
N TYR A 399 -19.49 -9.56 -13.04
CA TYR A 399 -20.77 -10.26 -13.13
C TYR A 399 -21.61 -10.00 -11.90
N VAL A 400 -22.92 -9.92 -12.08
CA VAL A 400 -23.91 -9.90 -11.01
C VAL A 400 -24.66 -11.22 -11.00
N PHE A 401 -24.79 -11.80 -9.80
CA PHE A 401 -25.47 -13.05 -9.55
C PHE A 401 -26.65 -12.81 -8.60
N LYS A 402 -27.80 -13.40 -8.92
CA LYS A 402 -29.01 -13.35 -8.09
C LYS A 402 -29.68 -14.71 -8.06
N HIS A 403 -30.33 -15.03 -6.95
CA HIS A 403 -31.18 -16.20 -6.86
C HIS A 403 -32.36 -16.06 -7.85
N ASP A 404 -32.58 -17.09 -8.66
CA ASP A 404 -33.63 -17.10 -9.68
C ASP A 404 -34.19 -18.52 -9.82
N LEU A 405 -35.42 -18.71 -9.35
CA LEU A 405 -36.12 -20.00 -9.43
C LEU A 405 -36.52 -20.37 -10.86
N ALA A 406 -36.34 -19.54 -11.88
CA ALA A 406 -36.55 -19.92 -13.28
C ALA A 406 -35.30 -20.59 -13.90
N ALA A 407 -34.12 -20.39 -13.31
CA ALA A 407 -32.86 -20.93 -13.82
C ALA A 407 -32.72 -22.44 -13.48
N MET A 408 -33.10 -23.29 -14.43
CA MET A 408 -33.12 -24.77 -14.31
C MET A 408 -31.94 -25.47 -14.97
N ASP A 409 -31.02 -24.72 -15.57
CA ASP A 409 -29.79 -25.24 -16.17
C ASP A 409 -28.90 -25.93 -15.12
N THR A 410 -28.24 -27.01 -15.56
CA THR A 410 -27.21 -27.68 -14.76
C THR A 410 -25.88 -26.97 -14.98
N LEU A 411 -25.26 -26.50 -13.90
CA LEU A 411 -23.91 -25.95 -13.93
C LEU A 411 -22.88 -27.07 -13.74
N PRO A 412 -22.01 -27.32 -14.74
CA PRO A 412 -20.94 -28.30 -14.58
C PRO A 412 -19.98 -27.92 -13.46
N SER A 413 -19.46 -28.93 -12.78
CA SER A 413 -18.41 -28.79 -11.78
C SER A 413 -17.17 -28.18 -12.39
N THR A 414 -16.62 -27.18 -11.70
CA THR A 414 -15.32 -26.61 -12.05
C THR A 414 -14.16 -27.49 -11.57
N LEU A 415 -14.41 -28.45 -10.68
CA LEU A 415 -13.42 -29.40 -10.16
C LEU A 415 -14.04 -30.81 -10.04
N PRO A 416 -14.22 -31.53 -11.17
CA PRO A 416 -14.84 -32.85 -11.17
C PRO A 416 -14.14 -33.84 -10.23
N GLY A 417 -14.93 -34.61 -9.47
CA GLY A 417 -14.44 -35.55 -8.46
C GLY A 417 -14.20 -34.95 -7.07
N VAL A 418 -14.21 -33.61 -6.96
CA VAL A 418 -14.17 -32.88 -5.67
C VAL A 418 -15.46 -32.09 -5.45
N LEU A 419 -15.95 -31.45 -6.50
CA LEU A 419 -17.21 -30.71 -6.51
C LEU A 419 -18.18 -31.40 -7.48
N ASP A 420 -19.47 -31.45 -7.11
CA ASP A 420 -20.53 -32.00 -7.95
C ASP A 420 -21.06 -30.98 -8.96
N ASP A 421 -21.73 -31.44 -10.00
CA ASP A 421 -22.53 -30.57 -10.85
C ASP A 421 -23.71 -30.00 -10.04
N ILE A 422 -24.09 -28.74 -10.30
CA ILE A 422 -25.24 -28.12 -9.65
C ILE A 422 -26.45 -28.26 -10.57
N ALA A 423 -27.27 -29.27 -10.32
CA ALA A 423 -28.54 -29.44 -11.03
C ALA A 423 -29.53 -28.32 -10.65
N CYS A 424 -30.23 -27.77 -11.65
CA CYS A 424 -31.16 -26.65 -11.48
C CYS A 424 -30.50 -25.53 -10.68
N CYS A 425 -29.54 -24.82 -11.26
CA CYS A 425 -28.65 -23.90 -10.55
C CYS A 425 -29.34 -22.78 -9.75
N HIS A 426 -30.62 -22.48 -10.04
CA HIS A 426 -31.44 -21.43 -9.44
C HIS A 426 -30.71 -20.09 -9.28
N SER A 427 -29.82 -19.77 -10.22
CA SER A 427 -29.00 -18.57 -10.17
C SER A 427 -28.87 -17.97 -11.56
N SER A 428 -29.27 -16.70 -11.67
CA SER A 428 -29.06 -15.89 -12.86
C SER A 428 -27.69 -15.23 -12.82
N VAL A 429 -27.05 -15.09 -13.98
CA VAL A 429 -25.77 -14.40 -14.15
C VAL A 429 -25.92 -13.37 -15.25
N GLN A 430 -25.54 -12.14 -14.97
CA GLN A 430 -25.55 -11.05 -15.95
C GLN A 430 -24.22 -10.31 -15.88
N VAL A 431 -23.81 -9.71 -17.00
CA VAL A 431 -22.68 -8.78 -17.00
C VAL A 431 -23.05 -7.58 -16.12
N TYR A 432 -22.14 -7.20 -15.24
CA TYR A 432 -22.29 -6.05 -14.38
C TYR A 432 -21.45 -4.89 -14.93
N GLU A 433 -22.14 -3.79 -15.22
CA GLU A 433 -21.51 -2.52 -15.58
C GLU A 433 -21.64 -1.55 -14.41
N LEU A 434 -20.56 -0.83 -14.12
CA LEU A 434 -20.61 0.24 -13.14
C LEU A 434 -21.60 1.31 -13.61
N PRO A 435 -22.42 1.87 -12.70
CA PRO A 435 -23.30 2.98 -13.05
C PRO A 435 -22.51 4.15 -13.67
N PRO A 436 -23.05 4.84 -14.70
CA PRO A 436 -22.37 5.95 -15.32
C PRO A 436 -22.13 7.07 -14.29
N PRO A 437 -21.07 7.87 -14.47
CA PRO A 437 -20.82 9.01 -13.59
C PRO A 437 -21.91 10.05 -13.85
N HIS A 438 -22.87 10.17 -12.94
CA HIS A 438 -23.97 11.13 -13.11
C HIS A 438 -23.50 12.58 -12.85
N ARG A 439 -22.51 12.77 -11.97
CA ARG A 439 -21.87 14.05 -11.60
C ARG A 439 -20.42 13.79 -11.22
N ASN A 440 -19.59 14.83 -11.12
CA ASN A 440 -18.29 14.70 -10.46
C ASN A 440 -18.52 14.29 -9.00
N PHE A 441 -17.81 13.25 -8.56
CA PHE A 441 -17.87 12.81 -7.17
C PHE A 441 -17.50 13.98 -6.26
N ARG A 442 -18.31 14.20 -5.22
CA ARG A 442 -18.02 15.18 -4.18
C ARG A 442 -17.92 14.45 -2.85
N CYS A 443 -16.86 14.76 -2.13
CA CYS A 443 -16.58 14.31 -0.77
C CYS A 443 -17.52 14.98 0.23
N THR A 444 -18.81 14.67 0.15
CA THR A 444 -19.86 15.25 1.00
C THR A 444 -20.75 14.16 1.58
N LEU A 445 -21.41 14.51 2.68
CA LEU A 445 -22.47 13.67 3.26
C LEU A 445 -23.69 13.69 2.34
N THR A 446 -24.43 12.59 2.33
CA THR A 446 -25.69 12.48 1.57
C THR A 446 -26.82 13.18 2.34
N ASP A 447 -27.69 13.89 1.63
CA ASP A 447 -28.85 14.56 2.23
C ASP A 447 -29.79 13.55 2.90
N GLY A 448 -30.29 13.87 4.11
CA GLY A 448 -31.16 12.97 4.89
C GLY A 448 -30.40 11.93 5.72
N LEU A 449 -29.09 12.09 5.88
CA LEU A 449 -28.27 11.28 6.76
C LEU A 449 -28.72 11.40 8.23
N ILE A 450 -28.75 10.27 8.93
CA ILE A 450 -29.08 10.18 10.36
C ILE A 450 -27.84 9.71 11.11
N MET A 451 -27.40 10.47 12.11
CA MET A 451 -26.32 10.10 13.02
C MET A 451 -26.67 10.56 14.44
N PRO A 452 -26.56 9.70 15.47
CA PRO A 452 -26.18 8.29 15.39
C PRO A 452 -27.29 7.36 14.86
N ILE A 453 -26.94 6.13 14.49
CA ILE A 453 -27.87 5.06 14.12
C ILE A 453 -27.51 3.76 14.85
N ALA A 454 -28.49 2.87 15.07
CA ALA A 454 -28.26 1.57 15.70
C ALA A 454 -27.17 0.75 14.97
N GLY A 455 -26.23 0.19 15.75
CA GLY A 455 -25.10 -0.59 15.24
C GLY A 455 -23.85 0.24 14.89
N PHE A 456 -23.93 1.58 14.97
CA PHE A 456 -22.78 2.46 14.79
C PHE A 456 -22.53 3.29 16.06
N PRO A 457 -21.37 3.12 16.71
CA PRO A 457 -21.05 3.85 17.92
C PRO A 457 -20.82 5.34 17.62
N SER A 458 -21.16 6.17 18.62
CA SER A 458 -21.02 7.62 18.61
C SER A 458 -20.60 8.10 20.01
N LEU A 459 -19.85 9.19 20.07
CA LEU A 459 -19.44 9.91 21.28
C LEU A 459 -20.46 11.00 21.69
N TYR A 460 -21.50 11.19 20.88
CA TYR A 460 -22.59 12.17 21.09
C TYR A 460 -23.85 11.51 21.62
#